data_AF-A0A2V7RPX3-F1
#
_entry.id   AF-A0A2V7RPX3-F1
#
_cell.length_a   1.000
_cell.length_b   1.000
_cell.length_c   1.000
_cell.angle_alpha   90.00
_cell.angle_beta   90.00
_cell.angle_gamma   90.00
#
_symmetry.space_group_name_H-M   'P 1'
#
loop_
_entity.id
_entity.type
_entity.pdbx_description
1 polymer ?
#
loop_
_entity_poly.entity_id
_entity_poly.type
_entity_poly.pdbx_seq_one_letter_code
_entity_poly.pdbx_strand_id
1 'polypeptide(L)' 'MSLATRYDDPILETIARSIHTFFPRCLKCGQTIETFEETDVRILTNRVVHRRACPEQSSL' A
#
# COMPACT_ATOMS: atom_id res chain seq x y z
N MET A 1 -19.99 -3.43 1.96
CA MET A 1 -19.27 -3.09 3.21
C MET A 1 -17.86 -2.67 2.85
N SER A 2 -17.58 -1.37 2.85
CA SER A 2 -16.25 -0.83 2.55
C SER A 2 -15.38 -0.98 3.80
N LEU A 3 -14.31 -1.77 3.72
CA LEU A 3 -13.31 -1.98 4.78
C LEU A 3 -12.45 -0.73 5.08
N ALA A 4 -12.83 0.44 4.57
CA ALA A 4 -12.05 1.68 4.68
C ALA A 4 -11.96 2.27 6.11
N THR A 5 -12.57 1.63 7.12
CA THR A 5 -12.87 2.28 8.42
C THR A 5 -12.22 1.64 9.64
N ARG A 6 -11.15 0.83 9.51
CA ARG A 6 -10.43 0.28 10.68
C ARG A 6 -8.92 0.46 10.59
N TYR A 7 -8.47 1.66 10.29
CA TYR A 7 -7.04 2.00 10.41
C TYR A 7 -6.59 2.19 11.88
N ASP A 8 -7.51 2.27 12.83
CA ASP A 8 -7.18 2.46 14.27
C ASP A 8 -7.03 1.14 15.04
N ASP A 9 -7.12 -0.02 14.38
CA ASP A 9 -6.84 -1.30 15.02
C ASP A 9 -5.31 -1.56 14.95
N PRO A 10 -4.60 -1.62 16.11
CA PRO A 10 -3.15 -1.78 16.13
C PRO A 10 -2.69 -3.10 15.47
N ILE A 11 -3.55 -4.12 15.43
CA ILE A 11 -3.26 -5.39 14.74
C ILE A 11 -3.28 -5.17 13.23
N LEU A 12 -4.28 -4.44 12.72
CA LEU A 12 -4.38 -4.13 11.29
C LEU A 12 -3.23 -3.24 10.82
N GLU A 13 -2.81 -2.27 11.65
CA GLU A 13 -1.62 -1.46 11.33
C GLU A 13 -0.36 -2.32 11.25
N THR A 14 -0.14 -3.22 12.21
CA THR A 14 1.02 -4.12 12.23
C THR A 14 1.06 -5.02 11.00
N ILE A 15 -0.09 -5.58 10.61
CA ILE A 15 -0.22 -6.40 9.40
C ILE A 15 0.04 -5.55 8.15
N ALA A 16 -0.55 -4.35 8.09
CA ALA A 16 -0.37 -3.46 6.94
C ALA A 16 1.10 -3.07 6.74
N ARG A 17 1.80 -2.72 7.83
CA ARG A 17 3.24 -2.42 7.82
C ARG A 17 4.04 -3.62 7.35
N SER A 18 3.73 -4.82 7.84
CA SER A 18 4.37 -6.06 7.42
C SER A 18 4.19 -6.30 5.91
N ILE A 19 2.97 -6.15 5.39
CA ILE A 19 2.68 -6.31 3.96
C ILE A 19 3.48 -5.31 3.12
N HIS A 20 3.54 -4.04 3.54
CA HIS A 20 4.36 -3.03 2.85
C HIS A 20 5.85 -3.39 2.85
N THR A 21 6.39 -3.87 3.97
CA THR A 21 7.80 -4.31 4.05
C THR A 21 8.11 -5.47 3.10
N PHE A 22 7.24 -6.46 3.00
CA PHE A 22 7.46 -7.63 2.13
C PHE A 22 7.12 -7.35 0.66
N PHE A 23 6.14 -6.49 0.40
CA PHE A 23 5.63 -6.20 -0.93
C PHE A 23 5.59 -4.68 -1.17
N PRO A 24 6.74 -3.99 -1.26
CA PRO A 24 6.76 -2.53 -1.34
C PRO A 24 6.42 -2.01 -2.75
N ARG A 25 6.20 -2.90 -3.73
CA ARG A 25 5.90 -2.51 -5.12
C ARG A 25 4.42 -2.29 -5.35
N CYS A 26 4.09 -1.13 -5.88
CA CYS A 26 2.74 -0.79 -6.30
C CYS A 26 2.23 -1.79 -7.34
N LEU A 27 1.08 -2.41 -7.07
CA LEU A 27 0.43 -3.32 -8.02
C LEU A 27 0.08 -2.65 -9.36
N LYS A 28 -0.18 -1.33 -9.36
CA LYS A 28 -0.65 -0.60 -10.55
C LYS A 28 0.47 -0.24 -11.51
N CYS A 29 1.57 0.33 -11.00
CA CYS A 29 2.66 0.84 -11.84
C CYS A 29 3.98 0.06 -11.69
N GLY A 30 4.04 -0.92 -10.79
CA GLY A 30 5.22 -1.74 -10.54
C GLY A 30 6.35 -1.07 -9.76
N GLN A 31 6.26 0.25 -9.53
CA GLN A 31 7.27 1.03 -8.81
C GLN A 31 7.25 0.74 -7.31
N THR A 32 8.41 0.82 -6.68
CA THR A 32 8.55 0.73 -5.23
C THR A 32 7.95 1.99 -4.59
N ILE A 33 7.13 1.80 -3.56
CA ILE A 33 6.64 2.87 -2.68
C ILE A 33 7.61 2.93 -1.50
N GLU A 34 8.31 4.04 -1.33
CA GLU A 34 9.39 4.14 -0.33
C GLU A 34 8.87 4.26 1.09
N THR A 35 7.68 4.84 1.26
CA THR A 35 7.11 5.14 2.58
C THR A 35 5.76 4.46 2.78
N PHE A 36 5.47 4.11 4.03
CA PHE A 36 4.19 3.50 4.39
C PHE A 36 3.04 4.52 4.26
N GLU A 37 3.33 5.80 4.50
CA GLU A 37 2.38 6.91 4.46
C GLU A 37 1.80 7.14 3.05
N GLU A 38 2.61 6.85 2.04
CA GLU A 38 2.24 6.89 0.61
C GLU A 38 1.58 5.60 0.13
N THR A 39 1.45 4.61 1.01
CA THR A 39 0.93 3.29 0.68
C THR A 39 -0.52 3.13 1.10
N ASP A 40 -1.35 2.65 0.18
CA ASP A 40 -2.66 2.05 0.46
C ASP A 40 -2.52 0.52 0.43
N VAL A 41 -2.64 -0.09 1.61
CA VAL A 41 -2.44 -1.54 1.81
C VAL A 41 -3.76 -2.28 1.70
N ARG A 42 -3.80 -3.25 0.77
CA ARG A 42 -4.91 -4.17 0.56
C ARG A 42 -4.66 -5.47 1.32
N ILE A 43 -4.93 -5.43 2.64
CA ILE A 43 -4.64 -6.53 3.58
C ILE A 43 -5.14 -7.88 3.08
N LEU A 44 -6.41 -7.97 2.65
CA LEU A 44 -7.00 -9.24 2.20
C LEU A 44 -6.31 -9.87 0.98
N THR A 45 -5.59 -9.06 0.20
CA THR A 45 -4.90 -9.51 -1.01
C THR A 45 -3.38 -9.47 -0.88
N ASN A 46 -2.85 -9.08 0.28
CA ASN A 46 -1.41 -8.87 0.50
C ASN A 46 -0.75 -8.03 -0.60
N ARG A 47 -1.39 -6.92 -0.98
CA ARG A 47 -0.92 -6.03 -2.05
C ARG A 47 -0.86 -4.59 -1.56
N VAL A 48 -0.02 -3.81 -2.20
CA VAL A 48 0.07 -2.37 -1.97
C VAL A 48 -0.16 -1.58 -3.25
N VAL A 49 -0.73 -0.39 -3.10
CA VAL A 49 -0.85 0.60 -4.18
C VAL A 49 -0.47 1.99 -3.66
N HIS A 50 -0.14 2.92 -4.55
CA HIS A 50 0.02 4.32 -4.16
C HIS A 50 -1.31 4.82 -3.58
N ARG A 51 -1.25 5.47 -2.43
CA ARG A 51 -2.39 6.14 -1.79
C ARG A 51 -2.93 7.28 -2.66
N ARG A 52 -2.03 7.93 -3.41
CA ARG A 52 -2.34 8.95 -4.42
C ARG A 52 -2.24 8.34 -5.83
N ALA A 53 -2.32 9.17 -6.86
CA ALA A 53 -2.01 8.76 -8.22
C ALA A 53 -0.61 8.12 -8.28
N CYS A 54 -0.45 7.12 -9.16
CA CYS A 54 0.89 6.60 -9.43
C CYS A 54 1.73 7.75 -10.02
N PRO A 55 3.03 7.84 -9.66
CA PRO A 55 3.91 8.77 -10.34
C PRO A 55 3.85 8.45 -11.84
N GLU A 56 3.75 9.49 -12.67
CA GLU A 56 3.85 9.31 -14.11
C GLU A 56 5.16 8.55 -14.35
N GLN A 57 5.06 7.39 -15.01
CA GLN A 57 6.25 6.68 -15.43
C GLN A 57 6.93 7.60 -16.42
N SER A 58 7.96 8.34 -15.98
CA SER A 58 8.90 9.00 -16.87
C SER A 58 9.50 7.90 -17.73
N SER A 59 8.89 7.71 -18.89
CA SER A 59 9.40 6.87 -19.96
C SER A 59 10.63 7.59 -20.47
N LEU A 60 11.79 7.22 -19.94
CA LEU A 60 13.10 7.54 -20.52
C LEU A 60 13.40 6.55 -21.63
#